data_AF-A0A7S2GQK9-F1
#
_entry.id   AF-A0A7S2GQK9-F1
#
_cell.length_a   1.000
_cell.length_b   1.000
_cell.length_c   1.000
_cell.angle_alpha   90.00
_cell.angle_beta   90.00
_cell.angle_gamma   90.00
#
_symmetry.space_group_name_H-M   'P 1'
#
loop_
_entity.id
_entity.type
_entity.pdbx_description
1 polymer ?
#
loop_
_entity_poly.entity_id
_entity_poly.type
_entity_poly.pdbx_seq_one_letter_code
_entity_poly.pdbx_strand_id
1 'polypeptide(L)'
;KPTFEVGSLVYARVEAAHPDLDTELSCADPTTKKSWTTGEVLFGELKGGLSFEVALSAAQRLLAQDCFVLDRLGRDFAFELCTGQNGRVWLSASSARETVLLLQAIRRSF
;
A
#
# COMPACT_ATOMS: atom_id res chain seq x y z
N LYS A 1 19.87 -11.85 3.27
CA LYS A 1 19.92 -10.69 2.35
C LYS A 1 18.65 -10.73 1.52
N PRO A 2 17.76 -9.73 1.57
CA PRO A 2 16.56 -9.73 0.74
C PRO A 2 16.96 -9.61 -0.74
N THR A 3 16.24 -10.30 -1.62
CA THR A 3 16.53 -10.38 -3.06
C THR A 3 15.35 -9.81 -3.82
N PHE A 4 15.35 -8.49 -4.05
CA PHE A 4 14.37 -7.83 -4.90
C PHE A 4 14.93 -7.68 -6.31
N GLU A 5 14.09 -7.89 -7.31
CA GLU A 5 14.46 -7.67 -8.71
C GLU A 5 14.22 -6.21 -9.10
N VAL A 6 14.99 -5.70 -10.07
CA VAL A 6 14.75 -4.35 -10.61
C VAL A 6 13.35 -4.30 -11.22
N GLY A 7 12.55 -3.31 -10.81
CA GLY A 7 11.14 -3.19 -11.20
C GLY A 7 10.15 -3.73 -10.17
N SER A 8 10.62 -4.36 -9.09
CA SER A 8 9.75 -4.79 -7.99
C SER A 8 9.08 -3.60 -7.30
N LEU A 9 7.80 -3.75 -6.97
CA LEU A 9 7.08 -2.78 -6.15
C LEU A 9 7.28 -3.11 -4.67
N VAL A 10 7.66 -2.13 -3.87
CA VAL A 10 7.97 -2.32 -2.44
C VAL A 10 7.16 -1.34 -1.60
N TYR A 11 6.47 -1.87 -0.59
CA TYR A 11 5.85 -1.08 0.47
C TYR A 11 6.84 -0.89 1.61
N ALA A 12 7.15 0.36 1.93
CA ALA A 12 8.18 0.72 2.90
C ALA A 12 7.78 1.99 3.65
N ARG A 13 8.47 2.25 4.77
CA ARG A 13 8.33 3.47 5.56
C ARG A 13 9.57 4.35 5.38
N VAL A 14 9.37 5.67 5.47
CA VAL A 14 10.48 6.63 5.62
C VAL A 14 11.12 6.44 7.00
N GLU A 15 12.41 6.11 7.01
CA GLU A 15 13.20 5.96 8.24
C GLU A 15 13.89 7.28 8.59
N ALA A 16 14.49 7.93 7.59
CA ALA A 16 15.12 9.23 7.73
C ALA A 16 14.86 10.08 6.49
N ALA A 17 14.61 11.38 6.70
CA ALA A 17 14.53 12.37 5.63
C ALA A 17 15.18 13.66 6.12
N HIS A 18 16.30 14.03 5.51
CA HIS A 18 17.01 15.27 5.79
C HIS A 18 17.04 16.13 4.52
N PRO A 19 16.88 17.47 4.58
CA PRO A 19 16.86 18.32 3.39
C PRO A 19 18.10 18.20 2.49
N ASP A 20 19.25 17.94 3.10
CA ASP A 20 20.56 17.88 2.42
C ASP A 20 21.07 16.45 2.14
N LEU A 21 20.29 15.41 2.47
CA LEU A 21 20.68 14.00 2.27
C LEU A 21 19.59 13.23 1.54
N ASP A 22 19.97 12.11 0.95
CA ASP A 22 19.01 11.20 0.35
C ASP A 22 18.04 10.66 1.41
N THR A 23 16.78 10.47 1.02
CA THR A 23 15.76 9.87 1.88
C THR A 23 16.02 8.38 2.06
N GLU A 24 16.00 7.92 3.30
CA GLU A 24 16.19 6.51 3.65
C GLU A 24 14.85 5.84 3.90
N LEU A 25 14.66 4.64 3.32
CA LEU A 25 13.47 3.82 3.48
C LEU A 25 13.80 2.51 4.20
N SER A 26 12.87 2.04 5.01
CA SER A 26 12.98 0.76 5.73
C SER A 26 11.74 -0.10 5.50
N CYS A 27 11.97 -1.40 5.30
CA CYS A 27 10.93 -2.44 5.32
C CYS A 27 10.90 -3.19 6.67
N ALA A 28 11.66 -2.72 7.66
CA ALA A 28 11.65 -3.29 9.00
C ALA A 28 10.71 -2.48 9.89
N ASP A 29 9.79 -3.18 10.56
CA ASP A 29 8.98 -2.58 11.60
C ASP A 29 9.77 -2.55 12.93
N PRO A 30 9.97 -1.37 13.53
CA PRO A 30 10.73 -1.20 14.77
C PRO A 30 10.05 -1.85 15.98
N THR A 31 8.73 -2.06 15.91
CA THR A 31 7.94 -2.69 16.98
C THR A 31 7.93 -4.21 16.85
N THR A 32 7.95 -4.71 15.62
CA THR A 32 7.86 -6.13 15.31
C THR A 32 9.25 -6.75 15.26
N LYS A 33 9.86 -6.97 16.44
CA LYS A 33 11.18 -7.61 16.57
C LYS A 33 11.25 -9.08 16.08
N LYS A 34 10.13 -9.68 15.68
CA LYS A 34 9.97 -11.00 15.04
C LYS A 34 8.47 -11.30 14.95
N SER A 35 7.81 -11.10 13.80
CA SER A 35 6.62 -11.91 13.51
C SER A 35 7.05 -13.12 12.68
N TRP A 36 7.75 -14.04 13.34
CA TRP A 36 7.80 -15.43 12.87
C TRP A 36 6.43 -16.11 13.06
N THR A 37 5.57 -15.54 13.90
CA THR A 37 4.37 -16.20 14.42
C THR A 37 3.10 -15.94 13.62
N THR A 38 2.97 -14.81 12.91
CA THR A 38 1.82 -14.55 12.04
C THR A 38 2.14 -14.60 10.55
N GLY A 39 3.42 -14.57 10.15
CA GLY A 39 3.82 -14.55 8.74
C GLY A 39 3.48 -13.25 7.98
N GLU A 40 2.76 -12.33 8.63
CA GLU A 40 2.40 -11.04 8.06
C GLU A 40 3.53 -10.04 8.29
N VAL A 41 4.33 -9.82 7.26
CA VAL A 41 5.29 -8.71 7.22
C VAL A 41 4.54 -7.50 6.68
N LEU A 42 4.35 -6.47 7.50
CA LEU A 42 3.62 -5.25 7.13
C LEU A 42 4.24 -4.52 5.93
N PHE A 43 5.55 -4.65 5.75
CA PHE A 43 6.34 -4.00 4.71
C PHE A 43 7.08 -5.04 3.88
N GLY A 44 7.42 -4.70 2.64
CA GLY A 44 8.14 -5.59 1.75
C GLY A 44 7.64 -5.53 0.31
N GLU A 45 8.01 -6.53 -0.46
CA GLU A 45 7.64 -6.61 -1.87
C GLU A 45 6.14 -6.90 -2.03
N LEU A 46 5.47 -6.09 -2.83
CA LEU A 46 4.09 -6.27 -3.23
C LEU A 46 4.05 -7.05 -4.54
N LYS A 47 3.52 -8.27 -4.49
CA LYS A 47 3.45 -9.19 -5.64
C LYS A 47 2.04 -9.23 -6.22
N GLY A 48 1.96 -9.28 -7.55
CA GLY A 48 0.67 -9.24 -8.24
C GLY A 48 -0.07 -7.92 -8.02
N GLY A 49 -1.39 -7.96 -8.10
CA GLY A 49 -2.22 -6.76 -8.00
C GLY A 49 -1.93 -5.73 -9.08
N LEU A 50 -2.32 -4.48 -8.82
CA LEU A 50 -2.15 -3.35 -9.72
C LEU A 50 -1.78 -2.11 -8.90
N SER A 51 -0.79 -1.35 -9.37
CA SER A 51 -0.46 -0.04 -8.81
C SER A 51 -1.01 1.10 -9.63
N PHE A 52 -1.41 2.18 -8.97
CA PHE A 52 -1.91 3.41 -9.59
C PHE A 52 -1.65 4.62 -8.72
N GLU A 53 -1.75 5.80 -9.33
CA GLU A 53 -1.54 7.08 -8.67
C GLU A 53 -2.86 7.77 -8.35
N VAL A 54 -2.88 8.44 -7.19
CA VAL A 54 -3.97 9.28 -6.70
C VAL A 54 -3.41 10.60 -6.18
N ALA A 55 -4.28 11.61 -6.05
CA ALA A 55 -3.88 12.87 -5.41
C ALA A 55 -3.44 12.62 -3.95
N LEU A 56 -2.52 13.44 -3.43
CA LEU A 56 -2.03 13.31 -2.05
C LEU A 56 -3.15 13.40 -1.01
N SER A 57 -4.14 14.26 -1.25
CA SER A 57 -5.36 14.36 -0.42
C SER A 57 -6.17 13.07 -0.42
N ALA A 58 -6.26 12.37 -1.55
CA ALA A 58 -6.92 11.07 -1.65
C ALA A 58 -6.14 10.00 -0.87
N ALA A 59 -4.81 9.97 -1.00
CA ALA A 59 -3.97 9.05 -0.24
C ALA A 59 -4.10 9.24 1.28
N GLN A 60 -4.15 10.49 1.75
CA GLN A 60 -4.42 10.81 3.16
C GLN A 60 -5.79 10.29 3.62
N ARG A 61 -6.84 10.46 2.80
CA ARG A 61 -8.18 9.93 3.12
C ARG A 61 -8.22 8.40 3.08
N LEU A 62 -7.51 7.75 2.17
CA LEU A 62 -7.41 6.29 2.10
C LEU A 62 -6.68 5.68 3.31
N LEU A 63 -5.73 6.42 3.91
CA LEU A 63 -5.01 6.02 5.12
C LEU A 63 -5.77 6.31 6.42
N ALA A 64 -6.89 7.04 6.37
CA ALA A 64 -7.71 7.32 7.54
C ALA A 64 -8.44 6.06 8.00
N GLN A 65 -8.56 5.86 9.32
CA GLN A 65 -9.24 4.69 9.90
C GLN A 65 -10.73 4.62 9.54
N ASP A 66 -11.36 5.75 9.26
CA ASP A 66 -12.79 5.92 8.98
C ASP A 66 -13.04 6.23 7.48
N CYS A 67 -12.22 5.67 6.60
CA CYS A 67 -12.38 5.86 5.17
C CYS A 67 -13.67 5.20 4.65
N PHE A 68 -14.74 6.00 4.53
CA PHE A 68 -16.06 5.59 4.04
C PHE A 68 -16.01 4.76 2.74
N VAL A 69 -15.11 5.11 1.81
CA VAL A 69 -14.98 4.40 0.52
C VAL A 69 -14.50 2.97 0.75
N LEU A 70 -13.48 2.76 1.58
CA LEU A 70 -12.96 1.44 1.89
C LEU A 70 -13.97 0.63 2.71
N ASP A 71 -14.62 1.25 3.70
CA ASP A 71 -15.68 0.64 4.50
C ASP A 71 -16.85 0.16 3.66
N ARG A 72 -17.18 0.89 2.58
CA ARG A 72 -18.26 0.50 1.68
C ARG A 72 -17.82 -0.64 0.76
N LEU A 73 -16.65 -0.53 0.14
CA LEU A 73 -16.14 -1.53 -0.79
C LEU A 73 -15.85 -2.87 -0.09
N GLY A 74 -15.32 -2.84 1.14
CA GLY A 74 -14.99 -4.04 1.91
C GLY A 74 -16.18 -4.88 2.35
N ARG A 75 -17.41 -4.37 2.22
CA ARG A 75 -18.63 -5.14 2.48
C ARG A 75 -18.96 -6.13 1.36
N ASP A 76 -18.63 -5.76 0.13
CA ASP A 76 -19.02 -6.49 -1.08
C ASP A 76 -17.82 -7.19 -1.74
N PHE A 77 -16.59 -6.73 -1.48
CA PHE A 77 -15.38 -7.25 -2.10
C PHE A 77 -14.31 -7.59 -1.06
N ALA A 78 -13.69 -8.76 -1.21
CA ALA A 78 -12.45 -9.09 -0.53
C ALA A 78 -11.25 -8.58 -1.36
N PHE A 79 -10.46 -7.68 -0.79
CA PHE A 79 -9.28 -7.11 -1.45
C PHE A 79 -8.24 -6.69 -0.42
N GLU A 80 -7.00 -6.56 -0.90
CA GLU A 80 -5.86 -5.99 -0.19
C GLU A 80 -5.52 -4.63 -0.81
N LEU A 81 -5.12 -3.68 0.04
CA LEU A 81 -4.76 -2.33 -0.36
C LEU A 81 -3.55 -1.86 0.43
N CYS A 82 -2.54 -1.35 -0.27
CA CYS A 82 -1.43 -0.61 0.35
C CYS A 82 -1.40 0.80 -0.21
N THR A 83 -1.50 1.81 0.66
CA THR A 83 -1.48 3.22 0.26
C THR A 83 -0.20 3.88 0.77
N GLY A 84 0.60 4.41 -0.14
CA GLY A 84 1.75 5.24 0.19
C GLY A 84 1.34 6.71 0.35
N GLN A 85 1.93 7.40 1.33
CA GLN A 85 1.73 8.85 1.51
C GLN A 85 2.23 9.68 0.31
N ASN A 86 3.02 9.07 -0.58
CA ASN A 86 3.47 9.65 -1.85
C ASN A 86 2.40 9.61 -2.97
N GLY A 87 1.16 9.21 -2.67
CA GLY A 87 0.09 9.15 -3.68
C GLY A 87 0.10 7.88 -4.54
N ARG A 88 0.95 6.90 -4.24
CA ARG A 88 0.94 5.59 -4.90
C ARG A 88 0.13 4.59 -4.11
N VAL A 89 -0.77 3.91 -4.80
CA VAL A 89 -1.67 2.90 -4.22
C VAL A 89 -1.44 1.59 -4.96
N TRP A 90 -1.37 0.50 -4.21
CA TRP A 90 -1.40 -0.86 -4.73
C TRP A 90 -2.69 -1.54 -4.26
N LEU A 91 -3.30 -2.31 -5.16
CA LEU A 91 -4.56 -3.00 -4.93
C LEU A 91 -4.49 -4.41 -5.51
N SER A 92 -4.91 -5.40 -4.74
CA SER A 92 -5.09 -6.78 -5.19
C SER A 92 -6.45 -7.30 -4.76
N ALA A 93 -7.15 -8.00 -5.65
CA ALA A 93 -8.45 -8.59 -5.38
C ALA A 93 -8.53 -10.00 -5.99
N SER A 94 -9.66 -10.68 -5.80
CA SER A 94 -9.83 -12.08 -6.22
C SER A 94 -9.67 -12.30 -7.73
N SER A 95 -9.96 -11.29 -8.55
CA SER A 95 -9.84 -11.34 -10.00
C SER A 95 -9.41 -10.00 -10.58
N ALA A 96 -8.76 -10.04 -11.75
CA ALA A 96 -8.35 -8.82 -12.46
C ALA A 96 -9.53 -7.88 -12.76
N ARG A 97 -10.72 -8.43 -13.01
CA ARG A 97 -11.94 -7.64 -13.25
C ARG A 97 -12.34 -6.86 -11.99
N GLU A 98 -12.32 -7.51 -10.83
CA GLU A 98 -12.60 -6.85 -9.55
C GLU A 98 -11.54 -5.81 -9.21
N THR A 99 -10.25 -6.14 -9.39
CA THR A 99 -9.16 -5.18 -9.18
C THR A 99 -9.35 -3.91 -9.99
N VAL A 100 -9.70 -4.03 -11.28
CA VAL A 100 -9.96 -2.87 -12.14
C VAL A 100 -11.20 -2.10 -11.68
N LEU A 101 -12.28 -2.78 -11.31
CA LEU A 101 -13.51 -2.15 -10.82
C LEU A 101 -13.25 -1.34 -9.54
N LEU A 102 -12.59 -1.95 -8.56
CA LEU A 102 -12.22 -1.33 -7.28
C LEU A 102 -11.28 -0.14 -7.50
N LEU A 103 -10.28 -0.27 -8.37
CA LEU A 103 -9.40 0.85 -8.74
C LEU A 103 -10.21 2.02 -9.30
N GLN A 104 -11.14 1.77 -10.23
CA GLN A 104 -11.95 2.85 -10.82
C GLN A 104 -12.88 3.48 -9.79
N ALA A 105 -13.45 2.69 -8.87
CA ALA A 105 -14.26 3.20 -7.79
C ALA A 105 -13.46 4.12 -6.86
N ILE A 106 -12.26 3.71 -6.46
CA ILE A 106 -11.35 4.52 -5.63
C ILE A 106 -10.98 5.82 -6.36
N ARG A 107 -10.52 5.72 -7.62
CA ARG A 107 -10.07 6.89 -8.40
C ARG A 107 -11.15 7.93 -8.68
N ARG A 108 -12.43 7.55 -8.66
CA ARG A 108 -13.55 8.47 -8.90
C ARG A 108 -14.20 8.99 -7.62
N SER A 109 -13.84 8.44 -6.47
CA SER A 109 -14.38 8.83 -5.16
C SER A 109 -13.62 10.01 -4.53
N PHE A 110 -12.45 10.35 -5.07
CA PHE A 110 -11.58 11.46 -4.66
C PHE A 110 -11.14 12.24 -5.89
#